data_AF-A0A2K9CD56-F1
#
_entry.id   AF-A0A2K9CD56-F1
#
_cell.length_a   1.000
_cell.length_b   1.000
_cell.length_c   1.000
_cell.angle_alpha   90.00
_cell.angle_beta   90.00
_cell.angle_gamma   90.00
#
_symmetry.space_group_name_H-M   'P 1'
#
loop_
_entity.id
_entity.type
_entity.pdbx_description
1 polymer ?
#
loop_
_entity_poly.entity_id
_entity_poly.type
_entity_poly.pdbx_seq_one_letter_code
_entity_poly.pdbx_strand_id
1 'polypeptide(L)' 'MALRLVEASIFASTLEVTMQNKLLLAAAQSSTNTPFYQRYADGVTHEFFGTAAVVTKAAEAQAYAGQRLKADLGK' A
#
# COMPACT_ATOMS: atom_id res chain seq x y z
N MET A 1 -19.44 -16.86 -12.62
CA MET A 1 -17.99 -16.62 -12.78
C MET A 1 -17.71 -15.22 -12.25
N ALA A 2 -17.31 -15.10 -10.98
CA ALA A 2 -17.09 -13.81 -10.34
C ALA A 2 -15.69 -13.30 -10.70
N LEU A 3 -15.63 -12.12 -11.33
CA LEU A 3 -14.40 -11.39 -11.60
C LEU A 3 -13.73 -11.10 -10.25
N ARG A 4 -12.61 -11.78 -9.94
CA ARG A 4 -11.80 -11.42 -8.76
C ARG A 4 -11.08 -10.12 -9.10
N LEU A 5 -11.45 -9.04 -8.40
CA LEU A 5 -10.79 -7.75 -8.48
C LEU A 5 -9.35 -7.91 -7.99
N VAL A 6 -8.40 -7.27 -8.69
CA VAL A 6 -7.01 -7.11 -8.24
C VAL A 6 -7.03 -6.17 -7.03
N GLU A 7 -6.46 -6.59 -5.89
CA GLU A 7 -6.50 -5.79 -4.66
C GLU A 7 -5.39 -4.74 -4.66
N ALA A 8 -5.72 -3.50 -4.28
CA ALA A 8 -4.75 -2.42 -4.21
C ALA A 8 -4.08 -2.37 -2.82
N SER A 9 -2.75 -2.31 -2.79
CA SER A 9 -1.97 -2.06 -1.57
C SER A 9 -1.44 -0.63 -1.56
N ILE A 10 -1.87 0.19 -0.60
CA ILE A 10 -1.45 1.58 -0.45
C ILE A 10 -0.49 1.71 0.72
N PHE A 11 0.72 2.19 0.43
CA PHE A 11 1.67 2.65 1.44
C PHE A 11 1.73 4.17 1.45
N ALA A 12 1.58 4.72 2.65
CA ALA A 12 1.60 6.15 2.89
C ALA A 12 2.65 6.46 3.97
N SER A 13 3.48 7.45 3.74
CA SER A 13 4.54 7.85 4.66
C SER A 13 4.11 9.05 5.48
N THR A 14 4.16 9.00 6.80
CA THR A 14 3.56 10.07 7.62
C THR A 14 4.23 11.45 7.52
N LEU A 15 5.41 11.54 6.90
CA LEU A 15 6.10 12.81 6.60
C LEU A 15 5.78 13.37 5.20
N GLU A 16 4.84 12.79 4.46
CA GLU A 16 4.49 13.23 3.11
C GLU A 16 3.52 14.42 3.11
N VAL A 17 3.80 15.44 2.28
CA VAL A 17 2.97 16.65 2.17
C VAL A 17 1.56 16.33 1.63
N THR A 18 1.39 15.24 0.88
CA THR A 18 0.12 14.79 0.31
C THR A 18 -0.59 13.70 1.13
N MET A 19 -0.21 13.50 2.40
CA MET A 19 -0.85 12.50 3.27
C MET A 19 -2.39 12.61 3.30
N GLN A 20 -2.91 13.84 3.33
CA GLN A 20 -4.36 14.08 3.30
C GLN A 20 -5.01 13.53 2.01
N ASN A 21 -4.36 13.66 0.86
CA ASN A 21 -4.87 13.10 -0.40
C ASN A 21 -4.88 11.57 -0.39
N LYS A 22 -3.88 10.93 0.25
CA LYS A 22 -3.87 9.47 0.42
C LYS A 22 -4.97 8.99 1.35
N LEU A 23 -5.31 9.75 2.39
CA LEU A 23 -6.45 9.47 3.27
C LEU A 23 -7.78 9.58 2.52
N LEU A 24 -7.95 10.65 1.72
CA LEU A 24 -9.15 10.83 0.90
C LEU A 24 -9.31 9.71 -0.14
N LEU A 25 -8.21 9.26 -0.75
CA LEU A 25 -8.24 8.14 -1.69
C LEU A 25 -8.63 6.83 -0.99
N ALA A 26 -8.09 6.54 0.19
CA ALA A 26 -8.47 5.36 0.96
C ALA A 26 -9.95 5.39 1.37
N ALA A 27 -10.45 6.57 1.80
CA ALA A 27 -11.86 6.77 2.10
C ALA A 27 -12.74 6.53 0.86
N ALA A 28 -12.33 7.03 -0.31
CA ALA A 28 -13.03 6.78 -1.56
C ALA A 28 -13.00 5.31 -2.01
N GLN A 29 -11.93 4.56 -1.70
CA GLN A 29 -11.87 3.13 -1.98
C GLN A 29 -12.75 2.32 -1.02
N SER A 30 -12.88 2.77 0.23
CA SER A 30 -13.76 2.13 1.24
C SER A 30 -15.25 2.18 0.92
N SER A 31 -15.68 3.11 0.06
CA SER A 31 -17.07 3.17 -0.42
C SER A 31 -17.32 2.23 -1.61
N THR A 32 -16.30 1.51 -2.08
CA THR A 32 -16.40 0.52 -3.15
C THR A 32 -16.40 -0.90 -2.58
N ASN A 33 -16.97 -1.86 -3.30
CA ASN A 33 -16.88 -3.28 -2.95
C ASN A 33 -15.53 -3.91 -3.37
N THR A 34 -14.52 -3.08 -3.62
CA THR A 34 -13.18 -3.53 -4.02
C THR A 34 -12.33 -3.68 -2.77
N PRO A 35 -11.78 -4.88 -2.49
CA PRO A 35 -10.86 -5.06 -1.38
C PRO A 35 -9.60 -4.21 -1.59
N PHE A 36 -9.18 -3.51 -0.54
CA PHE A 36 -7.90 -2.78 -0.53
C PHE A 36 -7.21 -2.94 0.83
N TYR A 37 -5.89 -2.81 0.82
CA TYR A 37 -5.05 -2.89 2.01
C TYR A 37 -4.27 -1.60 2.15
N GLN A 38 -4.28 -1.03 3.35
CA GLN A 38 -3.55 0.19 3.65
C GLN A 38 -2.63 -0.01 4.84
N ARG A 39 -1.40 0.48 4.70
CA ARG A 39 -0.44 0.59 5.81
C ARG A 39 0.21 1.96 5.82
N TYR A 40 0.40 2.48 7.01
CA TYR A 40 1.15 3.71 7.26
C TYR A 40 2.55 3.37 7.75
N ALA A 41 3.55 4.03 7.18
CA ALA A 41 4.93 3.90 7.58
C ALA A 41 5.37 5.21 8.26
N ASP A 42 5.63 5.13 9.55
CA ASP A 42 6.05 6.30 10.31
C ASP A 42 7.50 6.69 10.06
N GLY A 43 7.79 7.99 10.01
CA GLY A 43 9.16 8.49 9.99
C GLY A 43 9.96 8.18 8.72
N VAL A 44 9.27 7.89 7.61
CA VAL A 44 9.87 7.76 6.28
C VAL A 44 9.36 8.88 5.37
N THR A 45 10.10 9.20 4.32
CA THR A 45 9.70 10.22 3.33
C THR A 45 8.82 9.64 2.23
N HIS A 46 8.29 10.53 1.38
CA HIS A 46 7.73 10.13 0.09
C HIS A 46 8.76 9.27 -0.68
N GLU A 47 8.27 8.32 -1.46
CA GLU A 47 9.08 7.37 -2.26
C GLU A 47 10.01 6.43 -1.48
N PHE A 48 9.87 6.31 -0.16
CA PHE A 48 10.70 5.39 0.63
C PHE A 48 10.67 3.94 0.13
N PHE A 49 9.61 3.53 -0.57
CA PHE A 49 9.45 2.16 -1.07
C PHE A 49 10.64 1.70 -1.94
N GLY A 50 11.35 2.60 -2.60
CA GLY A 50 12.54 2.28 -3.41
C GLY A 50 13.84 2.11 -2.63
N THR A 51 13.87 2.40 -1.33
CA THR A 51 15.12 2.50 -0.55
C THR A 51 15.40 1.27 0.32
N ALA A 52 14.80 0.11 -0.01
CA ALA A 52 14.90 -1.13 0.78
C ALA A 52 16.33 -1.64 1.04
N ALA A 53 17.31 -1.23 0.23
CA ALA A 53 18.72 -1.54 0.46
C ALA A 53 19.28 -0.90 1.75
N VAL A 54 18.71 0.22 2.20
CA VAL A 54 19.23 1.02 3.33
C VAL A 54 18.17 1.44 4.34
N VAL A 55 16.89 1.28 4.03
CA VAL A 55 15.77 1.60 4.94
C VAL A 55 14.97 0.33 5.26
N THR A 56 15.05 -0.14 6.51
CA THR A 56 14.37 -1.35 6.97
C THR A 56 12.86 -1.33 6.71
N LYS A 57 12.20 -0.19 6.98
CA LYS A 57 10.75 -0.02 6.75
C LYS A 57 10.37 -0.16 5.27
N ALA A 58 11.26 0.21 4.35
CA ALA A 58 11.04 0.01 2.92
C ALA A 58 11.09 -1.48 2.55
N ALA A 59 12.05 -2.24 3.11
CA ALA A 59 12.12 -3.68 2.91
C ALA A 59 10.88 -4.40 3.47
N GLU A 60 10.40 -4.01 4.65
CA GLU A 60 9.16 -4.53 5.24
C GLU A 60 7.93 -4.23 4.38
N ALA A 61 7.83 -3.01 3.85
CA ALA A 61 6.76 -2.61 2.95
C ALA A 61 6.78 -3.44 1.66
N GLN A 62 7.96 -3.63 1.05
CA GLN A 62 8.11 -4.47 -0.15
C GLN A 62 7.71 -5.92 0.12
N ALA A 63 8.13 -6.49 1.25
CA ALA A 63 7.78 -7.87 1.62
C ALA A 63 6.26 -8.03 1.79
N TYR A 64 5.60 -7.11 2.49
CA TYR A 64 4.14 -7.12 2.63
C TYR A 64 3.42 -7.00 1.29
N ALA A 65 3.83 -6.04 0.45
CA ALA A 65 3.27 -5.85 -0.88
C ALA A 65 3.40 -7.12 -1.74
N GLY A 66 4.58 -7.75 -1.71
CA GLY A 66 4.84 -9.00 -2.43
C GLY A 66 4.00 -10.17 -1.93
N GLN A 67 3.76 -10.27 -0.62
CA GLN A 67 2.86 -11.28 -0.05
C GLN A 67 1.41 -11.09 -0.51
N ARG A 68 0.92 -9.84 -0.52
CA ARG A 68 -0.43 -9.51 -1.03
C ARG A 68 -0.55 -9.85 -2.51
N LEU A 69 0.40 -9.37 -3.32
CA LEU A 69 0.40 -9.63 -4.77
C LEU A 69 0.39 -11.13 -5.09
N LYS A 70 1.18 -11.94 -4.36
CA LYS A 70 1.17 -13.40 -4.51
C LYS A 70 -0.15 -14.03 -4.09
N ALA A 71 -0.80 -13.55 -3.02
CA ALA A 71 -2.10 -14.07 -2.60
C ALA A 71 -3.20 -13.79 -3.64
N ASP A 72 -3.09 -12.66 -4.34
CA ASP A 72 -4.07 -12.26 -5.35
C ASP A 72 -3.88 -12.97 -6.69
N LEU A 73 -2.61 -13.07 -7.14
CA LEU A 73 -2.25 -13.60 -8.45
C LEU A 73 -1.85 -15.08 -8.46
N GLY A 74 -1.59 -15.69 -7.30
CA GLY A 74 -1.11 -17.07 -7.18
C GLY A 74 -2.19 -18.15 -7.40
N LYS A 75 -3.10 -17.94 -8.35
CA LYS A 75 -4.05 -18.95 -8.82
C LYS A 75 -3.61 -19.59 -10.12
#